data_AF-A0A3A8EIR3-F1
#
_entry.id   AF-A0A3A8EIR3-F1
#
_cell.length_a   1.000
_cell.length_b   1.000
_cell.length_c   1.000
_cell.angle_alpha   90.00
_cell.angle_beta   90.00
_cell.angle_gamma   90.00
#
_symmetry.space_group_name_H-M   'P 1'
#
loop_
_entity.id
_entity.type
_entity.pdbx_description
1 polymer ?
#
loop_
_entity_poly.entity_id
_entity_poly.type
_entity_poly.pdbx_seq_one_letter_code
_entity_poly.pdbx_strand_id
1 'polypeptide(L)'
;MTGLLDPTQIPLSLYIHMPWCVRKCPYCDFNSHAVPNGALSLELEQQYLNALVADFQTQLDFAQGRKIHSVFIGGGTPSLISAQGYQWLFTQLRSLLEFEQGCEITLEANPGTVEHDPFADYLKSGINRLSIGVQSFNQEHLQRLGRIHSSANAIEAIKLAKQAGFERINVDLMHGLPEQTLDQALLDLKLATEHGATHISWYQLTIEPNTVFFRTQPVLPQDETLEQIQLQGEQYLKAQGFINYEVSAWRKERPSAHNLNYWQFGDYLAIGAGAHGKLTQADGIYRFQKTRLPKDYLAKVPAEHGQWKRIEADELPFEFMMNALRLNEGVPAYFYEQRTGLSLSEIEPALNGLRQKKLLVADSERIACTEQGHLFLNSVLDAFL
;
A
#
# COMPACT_ATOMS: atom_id res chain seq x y z
N MET A 1 -24.50 -8.76 22.82
CA MET A 1 -25.42 -8.28 21.75
C MET A 1 -24.55 -7.48 20.82
N THR A 2 -24.17 -8.05 19.67
CA THR A 2 -23.42 -7.32 18.64
C THR A 2 -24.29 -6.13 18.21
N GLY A 3 -23.76 -4.92 18.32
CA GLY A 3 -24.40 -3.77 17.68
C GLY A 3 -24.46 -4.05 16.18
N LEU A 4 -25.57 -3.70 15.51
CA LEU A 4 -25.60 -3.74 14.06
C LEU A 4 -24.46 -2.84 13.56
N LEU A 5 -23.57 -3.41 12.75
CA LEU A 5 -22.52 -2.65 12.07
C LEU A 5 -23.19 -1.58 11.22
N ASP A 6 -22.68 -0.35 11.29
CA ASP A 6 -23.09 0.74 10.41
C ASP A 6 -21.96 1.03 9.41
N PRO A 7 -22.00 0.43 8.20
CA PRO A 7 -20.96 0.62 7.20
C PRO A 7 -20.82 2.08 6.77
N THR A 8 -21.87 2.91 6.92
CA THR A 8 -21.84 4.32 6.51
C THR A 8 -20.86 5.17 7.33
N GLN A 9 -20.48 4.70 8.53
CA GLN A 9 -19.46 5.30 9.36
C GLN A 9 -18.03 4.89 8.98
N ILE A 10 -17.88 3.95 8.04
CA ILE A 10 -16.61 3.36 7.61
C ILE A 10 -16.21 3.94 6.25
N PRO A 11 -15.05 4.64 6.15
CA PRO A 11 -14.56 5.15 4.89
C PRO A 11 -14.38 4.03 3.86
N LEU A 12 -14.72 4.34 2.62
CA LEU A 12 -14.64 3.40 1.51
C LEU A 12 -13.57 3.86 0.52
N SER A 13 -12.57 3.01 0.28
CA SER A 13 -11.55 3.23 -0.76
C SER A 13 -11.77 2.31 -1.96
N LEU A 14 -10.99 2.55 -3.02
CA LEU A 14 -10.89 1.65 -4.17
C LEU A 14 -9.43 1.24 -4.38
N TYR A 15 -9.17 -0.06 -4.42
CA TYR A 15 -7.91 -0.62 -4.89
C TYR A 15 -8.06 -1.11 -6.33
N ILE A 16 -7.17 -0.66 -7.21
CA ILE A 16 -7.11 -1.10 -8.61
C ILE A 16 -5.78 -1.82 -8.82
N HIS A 17 -5.84 -3.12 -9.10
CA HIS A 17 -4.64 -3.91 -9.34
C HIS A 17 -4.29 -3.91 -10.84
N MET A 18 -3.08 -3.48 -11.18
CA MET A 18 -2.53 -3.57 -12.53
C MET A 18 -1.45 -4.66 -12.55
N PRO A 19 -1.69 -5.82 -13.18
CA PRO A 19 -0.90 -7.03 -12.94
C PRO A 19 0.41 -7.09 -13.73
N TRP A 20 0.72 -6.10 -14.57
CA TRP A 20 1.80 -6.20 -15.55
C TRP A 20 3.07 -5.50 -15.13
N CYS A 21 4.22 -6.14 -15.36
CA CYS A 21 5.55 -5.53 -15.29
C CYS A 21 6.29 -5.75 -16.61
N VAL A 22 7.24 -4.89 -16.96
CA VAL A 22 8.23 -5.17 -18.02
C VAL A 22 9.04 -6.42 -17.66
N ARG A 23 9.46 -6.51 -16.39
CA ARG A 23 10.18 -7.65 -15.83
C ARG A 23 9.80 -7.84 -14.37
N LYS A 24 9.59 -9.09 -13.95
CA LYS A 24 9.39 -9.42 -12.53
C LYS A 24 10.73 -9.38 -11.79
N CYS A 25 10.80 -8.60 -10.72
CA CYS A 25 12.00 -8.53 -9.88
C CYS A 25 12.16 -9.82 -9.05
N PRO A 26 13.38 -10.32 -8.81
CA PRO A 26 13.64 -11.59 -8.14
C PRO A 26 13.18 -11.64 -6.68
N TYR A 27 13.00 -10.49 -6.03
CA TYR A 27 12.48 -10.36 -4.66
C TYR A 27 10.96 -10.16 -4.58
N CYS A 28 10.29 -9.85 -5.69
CA CYS A 28 8.90 -9.37 -5.70
C CYS A 28 7.92 -10.53 -5.49
N ASP A 29 7.18 -10.51 -4.38
CA ASP A 29 6.13 -11.48 -4.05
C ASP A 29 4.74 -11.09 -4.59
N PHE A 30 4.59 -9.84 -5.03
CA PHE A 30 3.33 -9.32 -5.56
C PHE A 30 2.81 -10.14 -6.76
N ASN A 31 1.49 -10.07 -6.95
CA ASN A 31 0.81 -10.67 -8.09
C ASN A 31 1.10 -9.91 -9.40
N SER A 32 2.35 -9.99 -9.85
CA SER A 32 2.82 -9.37 -11.08
C SER A 32 3.23 -10.42 -12.12
N HIS A 33 3.02 -10.05 -13.39
CA HIS A 33 3.18 -10.87 -14.58
C HIS A 33 3.96 -10.07 -15.62
N ALA A 34 4.93 -10.70 -16.28
CA ALA A 34 5.63 -10.03 -17.37
C ALA A 34 4.66 -9.74 -18.52
N VAL A 35 4.71 -8.53 -19.09
CA VAL A 35 3.96 -8.22 -20.31
C VAL A 35 4.40 -9.14 -21.45
N PRO A 36 3.46 -9.68 -22.25
CA PRO A 36 3.81 -10.39 -23.47
C PRO A 36 4.62 -9.46 -24.40
N ASN A 37 5.74 -9.94 -24.94
CA ASN A 37 6.59 -9.20 -25.89
C ASN A 37 7.22 -7.89 -25.37
N GLY A 38 7.24 -7.64 -24.06
CA GLY A 38 7.98 -6.53 -23.45
C GLY A 38 7.25 -5.17 -23.40
N ALA A 39 6.06 -5.06 -23.99
CA ALA A 39 5.23 -3.85 -23.92
C ALA A 39 3.74 -4.19 -23.85
N LEU A 40 2.95 -3.34 -23.18
CA LEU A 40 1.49 -3.48 -23.13
C LEU A 40 0.89 -2.97 -24.46
N SER A 41 0.14 -3.81 -25.17
CA SER A 41 -0.54 -3.37 -26.40
C SER A 41 -1.78 -2.53 -26.07
N LEU A 42 -2.11 -1.58 -26.93
CA LEU A 42 -3.33 -0.76 -26.79
C LEU A 42 -4.61 -1.62 -26.71
N GLU A 43 -4.65 -2.73 -27.45
CA GLU A 43 -5.77 -3.67 -27.40
C GLU A 43 -5.89 -4.33 -26.02
N LEU A 44 -4.77 -4.80 -25.44
CA LEU A 44 -4.77 -5.44 -24.13
C LEU A 44 -5.10 -4.43 -23.03
N GLU A 45 -4.57 -3.21 -23.12
CA GLU A 45 -4.94 -2.11 -22.24
C GLU A 45 -6.46 -1.88 -22.27
N GLN A 46 -7.03 -1.67 -23.47
CA GLN A 46 -8.46 -1.42 -23.61
C GLN A 46 -9.31 -2.59 -23.10
N GLN A 47 -8.94 -3.84 -23.42
CA GLN A 47 -9.64 -5.03 -22.92
C GLN A 47 -9.65 -5.06 -21.39
N TYR A 48 -8.52 -4.75 -20.76
CA TYR A 48 -8.40 -4.75 -19.31
C TYR A 48 -9.19 -3.63 -18.65
N LEU A 49 -9.09 -2.41 -19.18
CA LEU A 49 -9.83 -1.27 -18.65
C LEU A 49 -11.35 -1.50 -18.72
N ASN A 50 -11.86 -2.12 -19.79
CA ASN A 50 -13.26 -2.53 -19.86
C ASN A 50 -13.62 -3.59 -18.81
N ALA A 51 -12.75 -4.59 -18.61
CA ALA A 51 -12.95 -5.60 -17.58
C ALA A 51 -12.93 -5.01 -16.15
N LEU A 52 -12.12 -3.99 -15.89
CA LEU A 52 -12.11 -3.25 -14.62
C LEU A 52 -13.45 -2.53 -14.37
N VAL A 53 -14.02 -1.90 -15.40
CA VAL A 53 -15.33 -1.23 -15.29
C VAL A 53 -16.43 -2.27 -15.01
N ALA A 54 -16.43 -3.39 -15.73
CA ALA A 54 -17.39 -4.47 -15.50
C ALA A 54 -17.26 -5.10 -14.11
N ASP A 55 -16.04 -5.25 -13.59
CA ASP A 55 -15.80 -5.70 -12.21
C ASP A 55 -16.29 -4.66 -11.19
N PHE A 56 -16.02 -3.37 -11.43
CA PHE A 56 -16.51 -2.31 -10.55
C PHE A 56 -18.04 -2.28 -10.45
N GLN A 57 -18.74 -2.56 -11.55
CA GLN A 57 -20.20 -2.65 -11.58
C GLN A 57 -20.76 -3.75 -10.66
N THR A 58 -20.03 -4.83 -10.39
CA THR A 58 -20.50 -5.88 -9.47
C THR A 58 -20.42 -5.48 -8.01
N GLN A 59 -19.83 -4.33 -7.70
CA GLN A 59 -19.52 -3.88 -6.35
C GLN A 59 -20.30 -2.64 -5.93
N LEU A 60 -21.18 -2.11 -6.78
CA LEU A 60 -21.89 -0.86 -6.52
C LEU A 60 -22.79 -0.95 -5.28
N ASP A 61 -23.48 -2.08 -5.08
CA ASP A 61 -24.33 -2.29 -3.90
C ASP A 61 -23.53 -2.30 -2.59
N PHE A 62 -22.26 -2.74 -2.64
CA PHE A 62 -21.38 -2.73 -1.47
C PHE A 62 -20.93 -1.34 -1.05
N ALA A 63 -21.08 -0.34 -1.93
CA ALA A 63 -20.80 1.04 -1.59
C ALA A 63 -21.77 1.56 -0.52
N GLN A 64 -23.02 1.06 -0.48
CA GLN A 64 -23.99 1.37 0.57
C GLN A 64 -24.20 2.88 0.77
N GLY A 65 -24.24 3.63 -0.34
CA GLY A 65 -24.40 5.09 -0.35
C GLY A 65 -23.14 5.90 0.00
N ARG A 66 -22.03 5.24 0.30
CA ARG A 66 -20.74 5.89 0.55
C ARG A 66 -20.07 6.34 -0.75
N LYS A 67 -19.22 7.35 -0.62
CA LYS A 67 -18.37 7.83 -1.70
C LYS A 67 -16.97 7.22 -1.58
N ILE A 68 -16.26 7.14 -2.70
CA ILE A 68 -14.85 6.74 -2.70
C ILE A 68 -13.98 7.91 -2.24
N HIS A 69 -13.33 7.79 -1.08
CA HIS A 69 -12.48 8.84 -0.53
C HIS A 69 -11.01 8.72 -0.97
N SER A 70 -10.56 7.52 -1.35
CA SER A 70 -9.22 7.31 -1.92
C SER A 70 -9.20 6.17 -2.95
N VAL A 71 -8.30 6.29 -3.93
CA VAL A 71 -7.99 5.27 -4.93
C VAL A 71 -6.49 4.99 -4.88
N PHE A 72 -6.11 3.71 -4.85
CA PHE A 72 -4.72 3.30 -4.99
C PHE A 72 -4.60 2.34 -6.16
N ILE A 73 -3.73 2.70 -7.11
CA ILE A 73 -3.45 1.91 -8.29
C ILE A 73 -2.05 1.32 -8.12
N GLY A 74 -2.00 0.01 -7.86
CA GLY A 74 -0.77 -0.71 -7.54
C GLY A 74 -0.66 -2.05 -8.24
N GLY A 75 0.34 -2.85 -7.85
CA GLY A 75 0.49 -4.24 -8.27
C GLY A 75 1.80 -4.51 -8.98
N GLY A 76 1.75 -4.63 -10.30
CA GLY A 76 2.92 -4.73 -11.17
C GLY A 76 3.56 -3.36 -11.41
N THR A 77 3.28 -2.77 -12.56
CA THR A 77 3.71 -1.43 -12.95
C THR A 77 2.52 -0.68 -13.54
N PRO A 78 1.68 -0.06 -12.70
CA PRO A 78 0.51 0.69 -13.14
C PRO A 78 0.78 1.76 -14.18
N SER A 79 1.96 2.38 -14.15
CA SER A 79 2.39 3.37 -15.15
C SER A 79 2.66 2.78 -16.55
N LEU A 80 2.39 1.50 -16.79
CA LEU A 80 2.35 0.93 -18.16
C LEU A 80 1.03 1.23 -18.88
N ILE A 81 -0.02 1.57 -18.13
CA ILE A 81 -1.30 2.01 -18.68
C ILE A 81 -1.17 3.48 -19.07
N SER A 82 -1.68 3.85 -20.25
CA SER A 82 -1.64 5.23 -20.72
C SER A 82 -2.44 6.19 -19.83
N ALA A 83 -2.02 7.46 -19.79
CA ALA A 83 -2.75 8.52 -19.11
C ALA A 83 -4.16 8.70 -19.70
N GLN A 84 -4.31 8.52 -21.02
CA GLN A 84 -5.61 8.51 -21.69
C GLN A 84 -6.50 7.36 -21.21
N GLY A 85 -5.91 6.17 -21.02
CA GLY A 85 -6.58 5.01 -20.45
C GLY A 85 -7.11 5.29 -19.04
N TYR A 86 -6.30 5.90 -18.18
CA TYR A 86 -6.77 6.33 -16.85
C TYR A 86 -7.84 7.40 -16.90
N GLN A 87 -7.71 8.40 -17.77
CA GLN A 87 -8.74 9.43 -17.94
C GLN A 87 -10.09 8.80 -18.33
N TRP A 88 -10.06 7.86 -19.28
CA TRP A 88 -11.25 7.09 -19.67
C TRP A 88 -11.78 6.27 -18.49
N LEU A 89 -10.93 5.50 -17.81
CA LEU A 89 -11.32 4.65 -16.68
C LEU A 89 -12.00 5.48 -15.59
N PHE A 90 -11.38 6.57 -15.13
CA PHE A 90 -11.98 7.40 -14.08
C PHE A 90 -13.26 8.08 -14.53
N THR A 91 -13.41 8.43 -15.81
CA THR A 91 -14.69 8.91 -16.35
C THR A 91 -15.78 7.84 -16.20
N GLN A 92 -15.47 6.58 -16.53
CA GLN A 92 -16.42 5.47 -16.36
C GLN A 92 -16.74 5.22 -14.88
N LEU A 93 -15.72 5.08 -14.02
CA LEU A 93 -15.91 4.80 -12.59
C LEU A 93 -16.71 5.89 -11.88
N ARG A 94 -16.43 7.17 -12.14
CA ARG A 94 -17.15 8.32 -11.55
C ARG A 94 -18.60 8.43 -12.05
N SER A 95 -18.93 7.86 -13.20
CA SER A 95 -20.31 7.81 -13.69
C SER A 95 -21.15 6.75 -12.96
N LEU A 96 -20.49 5.77 -12.33
CA LEU A 96 -21.13 4.65 -11.62
C LEU A 96 -21.19 4.87 -10.11
N LEU A 97 -20.15 5.47 -9.52
CA LEU A 97 -20.08 5.75 -8.08
C LEU A 97 -19.38 7.08 -7.83
N GLU A 98 -19.95 7.88 -6.92
CA GLU A 98 -19.38 9.18 -6.58
C GLU A 98 -18.04 9.03 -5.83
N PHE A 99 -17.09 9.87 -6.21
CA PHE A 99 -15.83 10.03 -5.48
C PHE A 99 -15.91 11.34 -4.70
N GLU A 100 -15.30 11.36 -3.52
CA GLU A 100 -15.26 12.58 -2.69
C GLU A 100 -14.51 13.72 -3.39
N GLN A 101 -14.87 14.95 -3.03
CA GLN A 101 -14.08 16.11 -3.44
C GLN A 101 -12.69 16.02 -2.81
N GLY A 102 -11.65 16.13 -3.62
CA GLY A 102 -10.27 15.98 -3.14
C GLY A 102 -9.83 14.53 -2.90
N CYS A 103 -10.60 13.55 -3.40
CA CYS A 103 -10.24 12.12 -3.39
C CYS A 103 -8.76 11.92 -3.79
N GLU A 104 -7.98 11.29 -2.91
CA GLU A 104 -6.58 10.97 -3.19
C GLU A 104 -6.53 9.83 -4.20
N ILE A 105 -5.84 10.02 -5.32
CA ILE A 105 -5.61 8.99 -6.33
C ILE A 105 -4.10 8.79 -6.46
N THR A 106 -3.62 7.66 -5.95
CA THR A 106 -2.21 7.26 -6.01
C THR A 106 -1.96 6.35 -7.20
N LEU A 107 -0.89 6.63 -7.95
CA LEU A 107 -0.34 5.74 -8.99
C LEU A 107 1.07 5.27 -8.58
N GLU A 108 1.30 3.95 -8.56
CA GLU A 108 2.66 3.41 -8.53
C GLU A 108 3.33 3.51 -9.91
N ALA A 109 4.58 3.97 -9.92
CA ALA A 109 5.39 4.14 -11.12
C ALA A 109 6.81 3.60 -10.89
N ASN A 110 7.45 3.13 -11.96
CA ASN A 110 8.85 2.74 -11.94
C ASN A 110 9.69 3.76 -12.73
N PRO A 111 10.90 4.13 -12.26
CA PRO A 111 11.72 5.10 -12.99
C PRO A 111 12.10 4.69 -14.41
N GLY A 112 12.16 3.38 -14.68
CA GLY A 112 12.45 2.82 -16.00
C GLY A 112 11.23 2.73 -16.93
N THR A 113 10.03 3.10 -16.47
CA THR A 113 8.79 3.01 -17.25
C THR A 113 8.15 4.37 -17.53
N VAL A 114 8.92 5.46 -17.35
CA VAL A 114 8.55 6.83 -17.76
C VAL A 114 8.38 6.94 -19.30
N GLU A 115 8.57 5.85 -20.02
CA GLU A 115 8.44 5.74 -21.48
C GLU A 115 7.00 5.74 -22.00
N HIS A 116 5.98 5.42 -21.17
CA HIS A 116 4.60 5.33 -21.66
C HIS A 116 3.95 6.69 -21.86
N ASP A 117 3.88 7.53 -20.82
CA ASP A 117 3.36 8.89 -20.90
C ASP A 117 4.05 9.83 -19.90
N PRO A 118 4.12 11.15 -20.18
CA PRO A 118 4.62 12.13 -19.23
C PRO A 118 3.77 12.19 -17.95
N PHE A 119 4.42 12.41 -16.79
CA PHE A 119 3.72 12.60 -15.51
C PHE A 119 2.67 13.72 -15.55
N ALA A 120 2.86 14.76 -16.35
CA ALA A 120 1.88 15.84 -16.50
C ALA A 120 0.53 15.34 -17.05
N ASP A 121 0.52 14.30 -17.87
CA ASP A 121 -0.71 13.76 -18.44
C ASP A 121 -1.42 12.83 -17.45
N TYR A 122 -0.67 12.06 -16.64
CA TYR A 122 -1.24 11.36 -15.48
C TYR A 122 -1.88 12.35 -14.49
N LEU A 123 -1.24 13.49 -14.20
CA LEU A 123 -1.83 14.52 -13.34
C LEU A 123 -3.15 15.06 -13.92
N LYS A 124 -3.21 15.33 -15.23
CA LYS A 124 -4.44 15.76 -15.92
C LYS A 124 -5.56 14.72 -15.87
N SER A 125 -5.23 13.42 -15.80
CA SER A 125 -6.23 12.35 -15.65
C SER A 125 -6.90 12.33 -14.27
N GLY A 126 -6.38 13.08 -13.29
CA GLY A 126 -6.90 13.18 -11.93
C GLY A 126 -6.06 12.44 -10.87
N ILE A 127 -4.97 11.78 -11.28
CA ILE A 127 -3.98 11.22 -10.35
C ILE A 127 -3.27 12.37 -9.65
N ASN A 128 -3.22 12.35 -8.32
CA ASN A 128 -2.70 13.47 -7.52
C ASN A 128 -1.67 13.06 -6.47
N ARG A 129 -1.22 11.79 -6.50
CA ARG A 129 -0.08 11.28 -5.73
C ARG A 129 0.66 10.22 -6.55
N LEU A 130 1.98 10.23 -6.49
CA LEU A 130 2.84 9.22 -7.10
C LEU A 130 3.58 8.41 -6.04
N SER A 131 3.78 7.12 -6.31
CA SER A 131 4.69 6.25 -5.57
C SER A 131 5.75 5.71 -6.52
N ILE A 132 6.98 6.18 -6.41
CA ILE A 132 8.06 5.85 -7.35
C ILE A 132 8.93 4.75 -6.73
N GLY A 133 8.89 3.57 -7.34
CA GLY A 133 9.64 2.38 -6.92
C GLY A 133 11.15 2.48 -7.20
N VAL A 134 11.90 3.28 -6.47
CA VAL A 134 13.35 3.48 -6.69
C VAL A 134 14.17 2.33 -6.13
N GLN A 135 13.85 1.87 -4.94
CA GLN A 135 14.50 0.83 -4.14
C GLN A 135 15.92 1.19 -3.67
N SER A 136 16.80 1.63 -4.58
CA SER A 136 18.12 2.16 -4.26
C SER A 136 18.59 3.10 -5.36
N PHE A 137 19.48 4.03 -5.05
CA PHE A 137 20.21 4.86 -5.99
C PHE A 137 21.60 4.29 -6.31
N ASN A 138 21.97 3.15 -5.72
CA ASN A 138 23.21 2.45 -6.03
C ASN A 138 23.03 1.48 -7.20
N GLN A 139 23.88 1.60 -8.23
CA GLN A 139 23.77 0.82 -9.46
C GLN A 139 24.01 -0.69 -9.26
N GLU A 140 24.89 -1.09 -8.36
CA GLU A 140 25.19 -2.50 -8.07
C GLU A 140 24.01 -3.15 -7.34
N HIS A 141 23.42 -2.43 -6.39
CA HIS A 141 22.22 -2.88 -5.68
C HIS A 141 21.03 -3.04 -6.61
N LEU A 142 20.82 -2.07 -7.51
CA LEU A 142 19.77 -2.15 -8.54
C LEU A 142 19.94 -3.38 -9.45
N GLN A 143 21.17 -3.70 -9.87
CA GLN A 143 21.46 -4.88 -10.67
C GLN A 143 21.11 -6.18 -9.93
N ARG A 144 21.49 -6.29 -8.65
CA ARG A 144 21.16 -7.45 -7.79
C ARG A 144 19.65 -7.59 -7.59
N LEU A 145 18.96 -6.48 -7.39
CA LEU A 145 17.50 -6.41 -7.31
C LEU A 145 16.80 -6.65 -8.66
N GLY A 146 17.54 -6.88 -9.76
CA GLY A 146 16.98 -7.11 -11.08
C GLY A 146 16.22 -5.91 -11.65
N ARG A 147 16.48 -4.71 -11.12
CA ARG A 147 15.87 -3.45 -11.57
C ARG A 147 16.46 -3.06 -12.92
N ILE A 148 15.59 -2.57 -13.81
CA ILE A 148 15.96 -2.19 -15.18
C ILE A 148 16.35 -0.71 -15.29
N HIS A 149 16.17 0.07 -14.23
CA HIS A 149 16.48 1.49 -14.19
C HIS A 149 17.86 1.76 -13.59
N SER A 150 18.44 2.91 -13.91
CA SER A 150 19.65 3.43 -13.28
C SER A 150 19.34 4.48 -12.21
N SER A 151 20.32 4.81 -11.38
CA SER A 151 20.24 5.94 -10.44
C SER A 151 19.83 7.25 -11.12
N ALA A 152 20.40 7.52 -12.31
CA ALA A 152 20.05 8.70 -13.08
C ALA A 152 18.58 8.71 -13.51
N ASN A 153 18.02 7.56 -13.90
CA ASN A 153 16.60 7.46 -14.23
C ASN A 153 15.72 7.71 -12.99
N ALA A 154 16.12 7.21 -11.82
CA ALA A 154 15.40 7.44 -10.56
C ALA A 154 15.35 8.94 -10.21
N ILE A 155 16.50 9.61 -10.25
CA ILE A 155 16.59 11.05 -10.00
C ILE A 155 15.75 11.83 -11.00
N GLU A 156 15.83 11.48 -12.29
CA GLU A 156 15.08 12.15 -13.34
C GLU A 156 13.57 11.95 -13.19
N ALA A 157 13.11 10.75 -12.85
CA ALA A 157 11.70 10.48 -12.60
C ALA A 157 11.12 11.36 -11.48
N ILE A 158 11.84 11.53 -10.37
CA ILE A 158 11.43 12.42 -9.27
C ILE A 158 11.36 13.88 -9.74
N LYS A 159 12.36 14.33 -10.52
CA LYS A 159 12.37 15.68 -11.09
C LYS A 159 11.20 15.92 -12.04
N LEU A 160 10.95 14.98 -12.95
CA LEU A 160 9.85 15.06 -13.91
C LEU A 160 8.49 15.07 -13.20
N ALA A 161 8.32 14.26 -12.15
CA ALA A 161 7.10 14.27 -11.33
C ALA A 161 6.88 15.66 -10.70
N LYS A 162 7.93 16.27 -10.15
CA LYS A 162 7.86 17.62 -9.59
C LYS A 162 7.58 18.68 -10.64
N GLN A 163 8.25 18.61 -11.80
CA GLN A 163 8.06 19.54 -12.92
C GLN A 163 6.65 19.43 -13.51
N ALA A 164 6.07 18.23 -13.52
CA ALA A 164 4.69 18.00 -13.92
C ALA A 164 3.67 18.67 -12.98
N GLY A 165 4.07 19.01 -11.75
CA GLY A 165 3.22 19.66 -10.76
C GLY A 165 2.68 18.73 -9.68
N PHE A 166 3.21 17.50 -9.54
CA PHE A 166 2.88 16.67 -8.38
C PHE A 166 3.43 17.29 -7.10
N GLU A 167 2.53 17.64 -6.19
CA GLU A 167 2.88 18.07 -4.83
C GLU A 167 3.21 16.88 -3.92
N ARG A 168 2.74 15.68 -4.30
CA ARG A 168 2.79 14.48 -3.47
C ARG A 168 3.54 13.35 -4.14
N ILE A 169 4.82 13.21 -3.79
CA ILE A 169 5.75 12.27 -4.40
C ILE A 169 6.32 11.39 -3.30
N ASN A 170 5.87 10.13 -3.30
CA ASN A 170 6.49 9.08 -2.54
C ASN A 170 7.65 8.44 -3.31
N VAL A 171 8.74 8.14 -2.60
CA VAL A 171 9.85 7.33 -3.09
C VAL A 171 9.97 6.09 -2.23
N ASP A 172 9.81 4.91 -2.85
CA ASP A 172 10.01 3.64 -2.17
C ASP A 172 11.49 3.28 -2.16
N LEU A 173 12.05 3.03 -0.98
CA LEU A 173 13.44 2.69 -0.74
C LEU A 173 13.54 1.42 0.11
N MET A 174 14.46 0.55 -0.26
CA MET A 174 14.80 -0.65 0.49
C MET A 174 16.12 -0.49 1.21
N HIS A 175 16.19 -1.00 2.44
CA HIS A 175 17.45 -1.20 3.14
C HIS A 175 17.67 -2.67 3.50
N GLY A 176 18.87 -3.01 3.96
CA GLY A 176 19.26 -4.41 4.17
C GLY A 176 19.49 -5.17 2.86
N LEU A 177 19.86 -4.48 1.79
CA LEU A 177 20.15 -5.12 0.50
C LEU A 177 21.45 -5.95 0.58
N PRO A 178 21.64 -6.96 -0.28
CA PRO A 178 22.85 -7.79 -0.25
C PRO A 178 24.13 -6.96 -0.32
N GLU A 179 25.00 -7.12 0.68
CA GLU A 179 26.25 -6.36 0.87
C GLU A 179 26.08 -4.82 0.96
N GLN A 180 24.89 -4.32 1.28
CA GLN A 180 24.66 -2.90 1.49
C GLN A 180 25.35 -2.42 2.77
N THR A 181 26.16 -1.38 2.64
CA THR A 181 26.77 -0.71 3.79
C THR A 181 25.84 0.36 4.36
N LEU A 182 26.11 0.76 5.61
CA LEU A 182 25.44 1.90 6.25
C LEU A 182 25.47 3.16 5.37
N ASP A 183 26.65 3.54 4.88
CA ASP A 183 26.82 4.75 4.07
C ASP A 183 25.98 4.71 2.78
N GLN A 184 25.84 3.54 2.16
CA GLN A 184 25.02 3.37 0.96
C GLN A 184 23.53 3.51 1.28
N ALA A 185 23.06 2.93 2.38
CA ALA A 185 21.66 3.06 2.80
C ALA A 185 21.31 4.51 3.16
N LEU A 186 22.21 5.22 3.86
CA LEU A 186 22.02 6.65 4.17
C LEU A 186 22.08 7.53 2.92
N LEU A 187 22.95 7.19 1.95
CA LEU A 187 23.01 7.88 0.67
C LEU A 187 21.70 7.76 -0.11
N ASP A 188 21.04 6.60 -0.07
CA ASP A 188 19.74 6.41 -0.73
C ASP A 188 18.67 7.36 -0.15
N LEU A 189 18.59 7.48 1.17
CA LEU A 189 17.70 8.45 1.84
C LEU A 189 18.06 9.89 1.48
N LYS A 190 19.35 10.22 1.49
CA LYS A 190 19.84 11.55 1.16
C LYS A 190 19.44 11.97 -0.26
N LEU A 191 19.66 11.10 -1.24
CA LEU A 191 19.31 11.39 -2.63
C LEU A 191 17.79 11.55 -2.81
N ALA A 192 16.96 10.70 -2.19
CA ALA A 192 15.51 10.87 -2.26
C ALA A 192 15.05 12.23 -1.70
N THR A 193 15.56 12.60 -0.52
CA THR A 193 15.19 13.86 0.14
C THR A 193 15.69 15.09 -0.63
N GLU A 194 16.94 15.09 -1.10
CA GLU A 194 17.53 16.20 -1.87
C GLU A 194 16.85 16.40 -3.23
N HIS A 195 16.35 15.33 -3.85
CA HIS A 195 15.65 15.40 -5.13
C HIS A 195 14.15 15.68 -5.02
N GLY A 196 13.63 15.82 -3.79
CA GLY A 196 12.29 16.38 -3.55
C GLY A 196 11.21 15.36 -3.23
N ALA A 197 11.56 14.17 -2.71
CA ALA A 197 10.58 13.29 -2.10
C ALA A 197 9.85 14.03 -0.95
N THR A 198 8.51 14.03 -0.98
CA THR A 198 7.67 14.57 0.10
C THR A 198 7.20 13.48 1.05
N HIS A 199 7.30 12.24 0.59
CA HIS A 199 6.99 11.01 1.30
C HIS A 199 8.04 9.95 0.95
N ILE A 200 8.38 9.08 1.88
CA ILE A 200 9.32 7.97 1.67
C ILE A 200 8.74 6.73 2.34
N SER A 201 8.51 5.67 1.56
CA SER A 201 8.34 4.32 2.11
C SER A 201 9.72 3.72 2.24
N TRP A 202 10.18 3.50 3.46
CA TRP A 202 11.51 2.97 3.75
C TRP A 202 11.36 1.68 4.56
N TYR A 203 11.76 0.56 3.96
CA TYR A 203 11.52 -0.77 4.53
C TYR A 203 12.69 -1.71 4.27
N GLN A 204 12.83 -2.70 5.15
CA GLN A 204 13.86 -3.71 5.02
C GLN A 204 13.49 -4.69 3.90
N LEU A 205 14.49 -5.16 3.15
CA LEU A 205 14.32 -6.31 2.26
C LEU A 205 14.00 -7.57 3.08
N THR A 206 12.79 -8.08 2.90
CA THR A 206 12.36 -9.37 3.43
C THR A 206 12.38 -10.43 2.33
N ILE A 207 12.88 -11.63 2.65
CA ILE A 207 12.92 -12.74 1.69
C ILE A 207 11.64 -13.55 1.78
N GLU A 208 10.71 -13.27 0.86
CA GLU A 208 9.37 -13.87 0.89
C GLU A 208 9.32 -15.26 0.26
N PRO A 209 8.51 -16.19 0.81
CA PRO A 209 8.21 -17.47 0.17
C PRO A 209 7.72 -17.26 -1.27
N ASN A 210 8.11 -18.15 -2.19
CA ASN A 210 7.77 -18.13 -3.63
C ASN A 210 8.54 -17.12 -4.51
N THR A 211 9.53 -16.42 -3.96
CA THR A 211 10.41 -15.52 -4.75
C THR A 211 11.62 -16.26 -5.32
N VAL A 212 12.37 -15.62 -6.24
CA VAL A 212 13.67 -16.14 -6.70
C VAL A 212 14.69 -16.04 -5.57
N PHE A 213 14.67 -14.93 -4.82
CA PHE A 213 15.57 -14.75 -3.68
C PHE A 213 15.39 -15.80 -2.58
N PHE A 214 14.16 -16.28 -2.35
CA PHE A 214 13.94 -17.41 -1.43
C PHE A 214 14.70 -18.68 -1.86
N ARG A 215 14.84 -18.90 -3.17
CA ARG A 215 15.56 -20.05 -3.72
C ARG A 215 17.08 -19.85 -3.73
N THR A 216 17.54 -18.62 -3.98
CA THR A 216 18.98 -18.32 -4.10
C THR A 216 19.64 -17.92 -2.80
N GLN A 217 18.85 -17.52 -1.78
CA GLN A 217 19.30 -17.10 -0.45
C GLN A 217 20.50 -16.13 -0.49
N PRO A 218 20.33 -14.92 -1.04
CA PRO A 218 21.40 -13.93 -1.05
C PRO A 218 21.83 -13.59 0.38
N VAL A 219 23.12 -13.33 0.58
CA VAL A 219 23.65 -12.94 1.89
C VAL A 219 23.21 -11.51 2.18
N LEU A 220 22.45 -11.33 3.26
CA LEU A 220 22.01 -10.03 3.74
C LEU A 220 23.00 -9.47 4.78
N PRO A 221 23.00 -8.15 5.05
CA PRO A 221 23.78 -7.56 6.12
C PRO A 221 23.48 -8.20 7.48
N GLN A 222 24.47 -8.21 8.37
CA GLN A 222 24.32 -8.73 9.73
C GLN A 222 23.41 -7.82 10.57
N ASP A 223 22.79 -8.36 11.61
CA ASP A 223 21.85 -7.65 12.49
C ASP A 223 22.42 -6.34 13.05
N GLU A 224 23.70 -6.32 13.47
CA GLU A 224 24.38 -5.11 13.94
C GLU A 224 24.42 -4.00 12.87
N THR A 225 24.60 -4.37 11.60
CA THR A 225 24.59 -3.41 10.49
C THR A 225 23.18 -2.93 10.19
N LEU A 226 22.19 -3.82 10.24
CA LEU A 226 20.77 -3.47 10.03
C LEU A 226 20.26 -2.52 11.12
N GLU A 227 20.62 -2.78 12.38
CA GLU A 227 20.30 -1.91 13.51
C GLU A 227 20.89 -0.51 13.33
N GLN A 228 22.17 -0.42 12.94
CA GLN A 228 22.82 0.87 12.66
C GLN A 228 22.18 1.60 11.48
N ILE A 229 21.81 0.89 10.41
CA ILE A 229 21.10 1.46 9.26
C ILE A 229 19.77 2.05 9.72
N GLN A 230 18.96 1.28 10.44
CA GLN A 230 17.66 1.73 10.95
C GLN A 230 17.84 2.97 11.82
N LEU A 231 18.65 2.88 12.88
CA LEU A 231 18.84 3.94 13.85
C LEU A 231 19.29 5.26 13.20
N GLN A 232 20.31 5.21 12.35
CA GLN A 232 20.87 6.41 11.72
C GLN A 232 19.96 6.95 10.60
N GLY A 233 19.29 6.09 9.85
CA GLY A 233 18.36 6.51 8.81
C GLY A 233 17.11 7.18 9.39
N GLU A 234 16.57 6.66 10.50
CA GLU A 234 15.49 7.32 11.24
C GLU A 234 15.91 8.69 11.77
N GLN A 235 17.08 8.77 12.40
CA GLN A 235 17.64 10.04 12.88
C GLN A 235 17.79 11.04 11.74
N TYR A 236 18.29 10.59 10.59
CA TYR A 236 18.43 11.40 9.39
C TYR A 236 17.07 11.93 8.90
N LEU A 237 16.07 11.05 8.73
CA LEU A 237 14.73 11.44 8.27
C LEU A 237 14.04 12.41 9.21
N LYS A 238 14.13 12.18 10.53
CA LYS A 238 13.66 13.12 11.57
C LYS A 238 14.35 14.48 11.45
N ALA A 239 15.68 14.49 11.29
CA ALA A 239 16.45 15.72 11.10
C ALA A 239 16.10 16.47 9.80
N GLN A 240 15.69 15.74 8.76
CA GLN A 240 15.16 16.33 7.52
C GLN A 240 13.70 16.80 7.65
N GLY A 241 13.04 16.61 8.80
CA GLY A 241 11.67 17.05 9.08
C GLY A 241 10.59 16.06 8.62
N PHE A 242 10.93 14.80 8.36
CA PHE A 242 9.94 13.75 8.13
C PHE A 242 9.38 13.21 9.44
N ILE A 243 8.10 12.88 9.42
CA ILE A 243 7.40 12.21 10.51
C ILE A 243 7.12 10.77 10.06
N ASN A 244 7.56 9.80 10.85
CA ASN A 244 7.15 8.41 10.70
C ASN A 244 5.75 8.26 11.30
N TYR A 245 4.76 7.94 10.47
CA TYR A 245 3.37 7.81 10.94
C TYR A 245 2.89 6.36 10.99
N GLU A 246 3.60 5.46 10.30
CA GLU A 246 3.37 4.02 10.32
C GLU A 246 4.68 3.26 10.05
N VAL A 247 4.64 1.93 10.21
CA VAL A 247 5.77 1.00 10.19
C VAL A 247 6.87 1.29 9.15
N SER A 248 6.56 1.68 7.93
CA SER A 248 7.53 1.95 6.86
C SER A 248 7.41 3.33 6.23
N ALA A 249 6.35 4.09 6.49
CA ALA A 249 6.14 5.37 5.81
C ALA A 249 6.52 6.61 6.63
N TRP A 250 7.24 7.49 5.94
CA TRP A 250 7.75 8.77 6.42
C TRP A 250 7.18 9.89 5.55
N ARG A 251 6.75 10.99 6.15
CA ARG A 251 6.10 12.08 5.40
C ARG A 251 6.42 13.49 5.92
N LYS A 252 6.46 14.45 5.00
CA LYS A 252 6.44 15.90 5.25
C LYS A 252 5.07 16.53 4.99
N GLU A 253 4.32 15.93 4.08
CA GLU A 253 2.97 16.32 3.68
C GLU A 253 1.90 15.68 4.59
N ARG A 254 0.64 15.55 4.15
CA ARG A 254 -0.36 14.72 4.84
C ARG A 254 -0.10 13.21 4.58
N PRO A 255 -0.46 12.30 5.51
CA PRO A 255 -0.33 10.86 5.27
C PRO A 255 -1.09 10.40 4.02
N SER A 256 -0.72 9.24 3.45
CA SER A 256 -1.56 8.64 2.40
C SER A 256 -2.91 8.25 2.98
N ALA A 257 -3.98 8.79 2.40
CA ALA A 257 -5.34 8.49 2.79
C ALA A 257 -5.65 6.99 2.62
N HIS A 258 -5.12 6.36 1.57
CA HIS A 258 -5.34 4.93 1.33
C HIS A 258 -4.64 4.05 2.38
N ASN A 259 -3.38 4.34 2.73
CA ASN A 259 -2.68 3.62 3.79
C ASN A 259 -3.40 3.80 5.14
N LEU A 260 -3.83 5.03 5.46
CA LEU A 260 -4.59 5.28 6.69
C LEU A 260 -5.90 4.50 6.72
N ASN A 261 -6.66 4.47 5.63
CA ASN A 261 -7.88 3.69 5.55
C ASN A 261 -7.62 2.21 5.84
N TYR A 262 -6.56 1.64 5.25
CA TYR A 262 -6.18 0.26 5.49
C TYR A 262 -5.82 0.02 6.96
N TRP A 263 -4.91 0.82 7.52
CA TRP A 263 -4.45 0.68 8.90
C TRP A 263 -5.53 0.97 9.95
N GLN A 264 -6.50 1.82 9.64
CA GLN A 264 -7.65 2.12 10.51
C GLN A 264 -8.81 1.12 10.36
N PHE A 265 -8.53 -0.02 9.72
CA PHE A 265 -9.49 -1.09 9.48
C PHE A 265 -10.74 -0.61 8.72
N GLY A 266 -10.56 0.29 7.76
CA GLY A 266 -11.61 0.74 6.85
C GLY A 266 -11.98 -0.29 5.78
N ASP A 267 -12.88 0.13 4.88
CA ASP A 267 -13.38 -0.69 3.77
C ASP A 267 -12.70 -0.29 2.46
N TYR A 268 -12.59 -1.24 1.53
CA TYR A 268 -12.13 -0.98 0.18
C TYR A 268 -12.73 -1.96 -0.83
N LEU A 269 -13.28 -1.40 -1.90
CA LEU A 269 -13.60 -2.12 -3.13
C LEU A 269 -12.30 -2.51 -3.82
N ALA A 270 -12.34 -3.58 -4.60
CA ALA A 270 -11.12 -4.13 -5.20
C ALA A 270 -11.42 -4.70 -6.58
N ILE A 271 -10.75 -4.15 -7.60
CA ILE A 271 -10.91 -4.56 -9.00
C ILE A 271 -9.57 -4.90 -9.63
N GLY A 272 -9.59 -5.82 -10.58
CA GLY A 272 -8.39 -6.27 -11.30
C GLY A 272 -7.84 -7.62 -10.83
N ALA A 273 -7.10 -8.26 -11.72
CA ALA A 273 -6.52 -9.59 -11.52
C ALA A 273 -5.63 -9.67 -10.26
N GLY A 274 -6.06 -10.43 -9.26
CA GLY A 274 -5.38 -10.59 -7.97
C GLY A 274 -5.64 -9.47 -6.96
N ALA A 275 -6.59 -8.58 -7.23
CA ALA A 275 -7.04 -7.59 -6.24
C ALA A 275 -7.71 -8.29 -5.04
N HIS A 276 -7.46 -7.79 -3.84
CA HIS A 276 -8.12 -8.21 -2.60
C HIS A 276 -9.00 -7.07 -2.10
N GLY A 277 -10.18 -7.40 -1.59
CA GLY A 277 -11.12 -6.44 -1.00
C GLY A 277 -11.50 -6.79 0.43
N LYS A 278 -11.90 -5.78 1.19
CA LYS A 278 -12.50 -5.92 2.52
C LYS A 278 -13.69 -5.00 2.62
N LEU A 279 -14.86 -5.56 2.96
CA LEU A 279 -16.12 -4.83 3.00
C LEU A 279 -16.91 -5.17 4.25
N THR A 280 -17.44 -4.14 4.89
CA THR A 280 -18.36 -4.25 6.01
C THR A 280 -19.79 -4.21 5.46
N GLN A 281 -20.60 -5.19 5.88
CA GLN A 281 -22.05 -5.23 5.68
C GLN A 281 -22.74 -5.23 7.04
N ALA A 282 -24.06 -5.02 7.05
CA ALA A 282 -24.83 -5.00 8.29
C ALA A 282 -24.73 -6.32 9.10
N ASP A 283 -24.48 -7.44 8.42
CA ASP A 283 -24.40 -8.77 9.02
C ASP A 283 -22.97 -9.22 9.35
N GLY A 284 -21.92 -8.53 8.88
CA GLY A 284 -20.54 -8.90 9.15
C GLY A 284 -19.51 -8.25 8.24
N ILE A 285 -18.24 -8.64 8.42
CA ILE A 285 -17.10 -8.13 7.64
C ILE A 285 -16.61 -9.24 6.74
N TYR A 286 -16.42 -8.92 5.47
CA TYR A 286 -16.10 -9.88 4.43
C TYR A 286 -14.77 -9.53 3.77
N ARG A 287 -13.99 -10.55 3.44
CA ARG A 287 -12.88 -10.46 2.50
C ARG A 287 -13.23 -11.24 1.24
N PHE A 288 -12.69 -10.77 0.13
CA PHE A 288 -12.73 -11.48 -1.14
C PHE A 288 -11.46 -11.18 -1.94
N GLN A 289 -11.24 -11.97 -2.99
CA GLN A 289 -10.16 -11.75 -3.93
C GLN A 289 -10.61 -12.01 -5.37
N LYS A 290 -9.93 -11.38 -6.32
CA LYS A 290 -10.07 -11.66 -7.74
C LYS A 290 -9.08 -12.75 -8.18
N THR A 291 -9.36 -13.39 -9.30
CA THR A 291 -8.47 -14.40 -9.88
C THR A 291 -7.09 -13.79 -10.15
N ARG A 292 -6.03 -14.53 -9.78
CA ARG A 292 -4.65 -14.00 -9.82
C ARG A 292 -4.12 -13.79 -11.24
N LEU A 293 -4.46 -14.68 -12.17
CA LEU A 293 -3.92 -14.64 -13.52
C LEU A 293 -4.72 -13.65 -14.39
N PRO A 294 -4.05 -12.72 -15.11
CA PRO A 294 -4.73 -11.77 -15.99
C PRO A 294 -5.58 -12.45 -17.06
N LYS A 295 -5.12 -13.59 -17.59
CA LYS A 295 -5.87 -14.39 -18.57
C LYS A 295 -7.20 -14.89 -17.99
N ASP A 296 -7.21 -15.39 -16.76
CA ASP A 296 -8.41 -15.93 -16.13
C ASP A 296 -9.37 -14.81 -15.73
N TYR A 297 -8.83 -13.67 -15.30
CA TYR A 297 -9.60 -12.46 -15.03
C TYR A 297 -10.29 -11.96 -16.31
N LEU A 298 -9.58 -11.90 -17.44
CA LEU A 298 -10.14 -11.45 -18.72
C LEU A 298 -11.08 -12.47 -19.37
N ALA A 299 -10.95 -13.76 -19.04
CA ALA A 299 -11.86 -14.80 -19.53
C ALA A 299 -13.22 -14.80 -18.82
N LYS A 300 -13.33 -14.14 -17.66
CA LYS A 300 -14.55 -14.04 -16.84
C LYS A 300 -14.90 -12.58 -16.62
N VAL A 301 -15.65 -11.98 -17.54
CA VAL A 301 -16.11 -10.59 -17.42
C VAL A 301 -17.64 -10.56 -17.32
N PRO A 302 -18.22 -10.03 -16.23
CA PRO A 302 -17.55 -9.47 -15.05
C PRO A 302 -16.84 -10.56 -14.21
N ALA A 303 -15.78 -10.15 -13.50
CA ALA A 303 -14.96 -11.06 -12.69
C ALA A 303 -15.69 -11.50 -11.42
N GLU A 304 -15.74 -12.81 -11.19
CA GLU A 304 -16.32 -13.38 -9.98
C GLU A 304 -15.57 -12.94 -8.70
N HIS A 305 -16.30 -12.85 -7.59
CA HIS A 305 -15.71 -12.69 -6.27
C HIS A 305 -15.25 -14.05 -5.74
N GLY A 306 -13.95 -14.31 -5.83
CA GLY A 306 -13.35 -15.50 -5.24
C GLY A 306 -13.25 -15.36 -3.72
N GLN A 307 -13.45 -16.48 -3.01
CA GLN A 307 -13.27 -16.56 -1.56
C GLN A 307 -14.01 -15.47 -0.78
N TRP A 308 -15.28 -15.21 -1.11
CA TRP A 308 -16.15 -14.36 -0.30
C TRP A 308 -16.32 -14.98 1.09
N LYS A 309 -15.47 -14.57 2.04
CA LYS A 309 -15.35 -15.17 3.38
C LYS A 309 -15.67 -14.11 4.42
N ARG A 310 -16.62 -14.42 5.29
CA ARG A 310 -16.87 -13.65 6.52
C ARG A 310 -15.69 -13.85 7.47
N ILE A 311 -15.20 -12.77 8.07
CA ILE A 311 -14.25 -12.83 9.19
C ILE A 311 -15.05 -13.20 10.44
N GLU A 312 -14.66 -14.27 11.11
CA GLU A 312 -15.37 -14.73 12.30
C GLU A 312 -15.11 -13.80 13.49
N ALA A 313 -16.05 -13.75 14.43
CA ALA A 313 -16.01 -12.78 15.53
C ALA A 313 -14.78 -12.93 16.42
N ASP A 314 -14.26 -14.15 16.57
CA ASP A 314 -13.03 -14.46 17.31
C ASP A 314 -11.75 -14.09 16.54
N GLU A 315 -11.79 -13.99 15.21
CA GLU A 315 -10.66 -13.51 14.39
C GLU A 315 -10.55 -11.97 14.38
N LEU A 316 -11.65 -11.24 14.63
CA LEU A 316 -11.72 -9.78 14.51
C LEU A 316 -10.80 -8.99 15.46
N PRO A 317 -10.60 -9.36 16.74
CA PRO A 317 -9.67 -8.67 17.62
C PRO A 317 -8.26 -8.60 17.04
N PHE A 318 -7.72 -9.75 16.63
CA PHE A 318 -6.40 -9.85 16.03
C PHE A 318 -6.35 -9.10 14.70
N GLU A 319 -7.33 -9.29 13.82
CA GLU A 319 -7.42 -8.61 12.52
C GLU A 319 -7.40 -7.09 12.66
N PHE A 320 -8.18 -6.53 13.60
CA PHE A 320 -8.19 -5.10 13.86
C PHE A 320 -6.83 -4.63 14.39
N MET A 321 -6.28 -5.29 15.40
CA MET A 321 -5.03 -4.88 16.05
C MET A 321 -3.82 -4.99 15.12
N MET A 322 -3.80 -6.02 14.26
CA MET A 322 -2.79 -6.20 13.21
C MET A 322 -2.72 -4.96 12.31
N ASN A 323 -3.85 -4.33 12.02
CA ASN A 323 -3.88 -3.11 11.21
C ASN A 323 -3.58 -1.87 12.06
N ALA A 324 -4.33 -1.66 13.14
CA ALA A 324 -4.31 -0.44 13.93
C ALA A 324 -2.95 -0.15 14.59
N LEU A 325 -2.27 -1.18 15.10
CA LEU A 325 -1.00 -1.02 15.83
C LEU A 325 0.23 -0.81 14.93
N ARG A 326 0.04 -0.81 13.60
CA ARG A 326 1.08 -0.37 12.65
C ARG A 326 1.12 1.15 12.46
N LEU A 327 0.12 1.88 12.95
CA LEU A 327 0.17 3.33 13.08
C LEU A 327 0.87 3.70 14.38
N ASN A 328 1.83 4.63 14.31
CA ASN A 328 2.59 5.04 15.49
C ASN A 328 1.71 5.78 16.52
N GLU A 329 0.71 6.52 16.04
CA GLU A 329 -0.29 7.16 16.90
C GLU A 329 -1.50 6.24 17.19
N GLY A 330 -1.50 5.04 16.61
CA GLY A 330 -2.59 4.08 16.70
C GLY A 330 -3.91 4.61 16.17
N VAL A 331 -5.01 4.25 16.86
CA VAL A 331 -6.37 4.65 16.50
C VAL A 331 -7.17 5.06 17.74
N PRO A 332 -8.23 5.87 17.60
CA PRO A 332 -9.21 6.07 18.67
C PRO A 332 -9.84 4.74 19.10
N ALA A 333 -10.01 4.53 20.40
CA ALA A 333 -10.52 3.25 20.93
C ALA A 333 -11.93 2.91 20.42
N TYR A 334 -12.76 3.93 20.19
CA TYR A 334 -14.11 3.73 19.63
C TYR A 334 -14.09 3.16 18.20
N PHE A 335 -12.97 3.25 17.47
CA PHE A 335 -12.85 2.60 16.16
C PHE A 335 -12.98 1.08 16.27
N TYR A 336 -12.57 0.47 17.39
CA TYR A 336 -12.74 -0.97 17.55
C TYR A 336 -14.21 -1.36 17.42
N GLU A 337 -15.09 -0.75 18.21
CA GLU A 337 -16.52 -1.07 18.17
C GLU A 337 -17.15 -0.64 16.84
N GLN A 338 -16.79 0.54 16.33
CA GLN A 338 -17.30 1.06 15.06
C GLN A 338 -16.92 0.20 13.85
N ARG A 339 -15.73 -0.41 13.85
CA ARG A 339 -15.16 -1.14 12.71
C ARG A 339 -15.30 -2.66 12.81
N THR A 340 -15.57 -3.20 14.01
CA THR A 340 -15.71 -4.65 14.24
C THR A 340 -17.13 -5.05 14.66
N GLY A 341 -17.90 -4.12 15.25
CA GLY A 341 -19.21 -4.41 15.84
C GLY A 341 -19.14 -5.14 17.18
N LEU A 342 -17.93 -5.45 17.66
CA LEU A 342 -17.65 -6.09 18.95
C LEU A 342 -17.47 -5.03 20.03
N SER A 343 -17.81 -5.36 21.28
CA SER A 343 -17.63 -4.39 22.36
C SER A 343 -16.17 -4.31 22.78
N LEU A 344 -15.68 -3.09 23.02
CA LEU A 344 -14.32 -2.86 23.52
C LEU A 344 -14.09 -3.59 24.85
N SER A 345 -15.16 -3.72 25.66
CA SER A 345 -15.14 -4.43 26.94
C SER A 345 -14.67 -5.89 26.84
N GLU A 346 -14.84 -6.55 25.69
CA GLU A 346 -14.44 -7.93 25.45
C GLU A 346 -12.90 -8.08 25.39
N ILE A 347 -12.20 -7.02 24.95
CA ILE A 347 -10.73 -7.00 24.82
C ILE A 347 -10.04 -6.12 25.87
N GLU A 348 -10.82 -5.44 26.71
CA GLU A 348 -10.32 -4.55 27.77
C GLU A 348 -9.35 -5.25 28.75
N PRO A 349 -9.53 -6.54 29.13
CA PRO A 349 -8.53 -7.25 29.93
C PRO A 349 -7.15 -7.34 29.25
N ALA A 350 -7.12 -7.63 27.94
CA ALA A 350 -5.88 -7.71 27.17
C ALA A 350 -5.22 -6.32 27.04
N LEU A 351 -6.01 -5.30 26.71
CA LEU A 351 -5.55 -3.91 26.64
C LEU A 351 -4.93 -3.47 27.98
N ASN A 352 -5.59 -3.73 29.10
CA ASN A 352 -5.07 -3.37 30.42
C ASN A 352 -3.81 -4.16 30.80
N GLY A 353 -3.73 -5.44 30.46
CA GLY A 353 -2.52 -6.23 30.64
C GLY A 353 -1.33 -5.64 29.88
N LEU A 354 -1.53 -5.19 28.64
CA LEU A 354 -0.49 -4.57 27.82
C LEU A 354 -0.11 -3.16 28.31
N ARG A 355 -1.08 -2.36 28.77
CA ARG A 355 -0.83 -1.06 29.41
C ARG A 355 -0.03 -1.18 30.70
N GLN A 356 -0.33 -2.18 31.54
CA GLN A 356 0.44 -2.46 32.76
C GLN A 356 1.90 -2.84 32.44
N LYS A 357 2.12 -3.55 31.33
CA LYS A 357 3.45 -3.86 30.78
C LYS A 357 4.12 -2.68 30.06
N LYS A 358 3.44 -1.52 29.97
CA LYS A 358 3.87 -0.33 29.22
C LYS A 358 4.10 -0.57 27.73
N LEU A 359 3.44 -1.57 27.14
CA LEU A 359 3.50 -1.87 25.71
C LEU A 359 2.45 -1.08 24.91
N LEU A 360 1.34 -0.69 25.53
CA LEU A 360 0.38 0.26 24.98
C LEU A 360 0.37 1.57 25.78
N VAL A 361 -0.03 2.66 25.13
CA VAL A 361 -0.23 3.95 25.79
C VAL A 361 -1.28 3.86 26.91
N ALA A 362 -1.09 4.61 28.00
CA ALA A 362 -1.98 4.58 29.16
C ALA A 362 -3.36 5.24 28.92
N ASP A 363 -3.47 6.04 27.86
CA ASP A 363 -4.70 6.69 27.42
C ASP A 363 -5.75 5.66 27.01
N SER A 364 -6.89 5.62 27.70
CA SER A 364 -7.96 4.66 27.42
C SER A 364 -8.75 4.98 26.15
N GLU A 365 -8.71 6.24 25.68
CA GLU A 365 -9.42 6.67 24.48
C GLU A 365 -8.65 6.35 23.20
N ARG A 366 -7.45 5.78 23.32
CA ARG A 366 -6.55 5.48 22.21
C ARG A 366 -5.93 4.10 22.35
N ILE A 367 -5.86 3.40 21.23
CA ILE A 367 -5.22 2.10 21.10
C ILE A 367 -3.97 2.32 20.24
N ALA A 368 -2.83 2.48 20.90
CA ALA A 368 -1.54 2.72 20.27
C ALA A 368 -0.41 2.05 21.07
N CYS A 369 0.61 1.58 20.37
CA CYS A 369 1.83 1.08 21.01
C CYS A 369 2.64 2.23 21.61
N THR A 370 3.38 1.95 22.67
CA THR A 370 4.53 2.78 23.05
C THR A 370 5.71 2.46 22.13
N GLU A 371 6.80 3.22 22.20
CA GLU A 371 8.05 2.88 21.51
C GLU A 371 8.50 1.45 21.85
N GLN A 372 8.41 1.05 23.13
CA GLN A 372 8.70 -0.31 23.57
C GLN A 372 7.68 -1.31 22.99
N GLY A 373 6.39 -0.95 22.93
CA GLY A 373 5.36 -1.76 22.31
C GLY A 373 5.65 -2.11 20.85
N HIS A 374 6.14 -1.17 20.06
CA HIS A 374 6.51 -1.39 18.66
C HIS A 374 7.68 -2.38 18.52
N LEU A 375 8.68 -2.33 19.41
CA LEU A 375 9.78 -3.30 19.42
C LEU A 375 9.29 -4.74 19.68
N PHE A 376 8.19 -4.90 20.43
CA PHE A 376 7.58 -6.18 20.75
C PHE A 376 6.22 -6.39 20.08
N LEU A 377 6.01 -5.78 18.91
CA LEU A 377 4.68 -5.71 18.26
C LEU A 377 4.05 -7.11 18.07
N ASN A 378 4.81 -8.13 17.69
CA ASN A 378 4.29 -9.49 17.56
C ASN A 378 3.72 -10.01 18.89
N SER A 379 4.44 -9.83 20.01
CA SER A 379 3.94 -10.21 21.33
C SER A 379 2.76 -9.37 21.81
N VAL A 380 2.64 -8.12 21.35
CA VAL A 380 1.45 -7.30 21.58
C VAL A 380 0.25 -7.88 20.83
N LEU A 381 0.44 -8.26 19.57
CA LEU A 381 -0.61 -8.84 18.71
C LEU A 381 -1.08 -10.21 19.20
N ASP A 382 -0.16 -11.05 19.71
CA ASP A 382 -0.48 -12.38 20.25
C ASP A 382 -1.46 -12.33 21.43
N ALA A 383 -1.60 -11.18 22.11
CA ALA A 383 -2.56 -11.00 23.20
C ALA A 383 -4.03 -10.98 22.72
N PHE A 384 -4.26 -10.93 21.42
CA PHE A 384 -5.59 -10.86 20.78
C PHE A 384 -5.91 -12.11 19.94
N LEU A 385 -5.10 -13.17 20.05
CA LEU A 385 -5.30 -14.48 19.41
C LEU A 385 -6.08 -15.47 20.28
#